data_AF-A0A0P0D0W7-F1
#
_entry.id   AF-A0A0P0D0W7-F1
#
_cell.length_a   1.000
_cell.length_b   1.000
_cell.length_c   1.000
_cell.angle_alpha   90.00
_cell.angle_beta   90.00
_cell.angle_gamma   90.00
#
_symmetry.space_group_name_H-M   'P 1'
#
loop_
_entity.id
_entity.type
_entity.pdbx_description
1 polymer ?
#
loop_
_entity_poly.entity_id
_entity_poly.type
_entity_poly.pdbx_seq_one_letter_code
_entity_poly.pdbx_strand_id
1 'polypeptide(L)'
;METKEKSLQELQQILTGLEMLHQNQDQVSSYLLEYLHQALYIFRYLFRNGYTDEQPSHVINYCIMKLEFAKKQIENDDIEEGLKFTKSVISYFLKEISIVEESEELDLV
;
A
#
# COMPACT_ATOMS: atom_id res chain seq x y z
N MET A 1 16.84 3.66 10.08
CA MET A 1 15.83 2.72 10.62
C MET A 1 14.55 2.97 9.87
N GLU A 2 13.89 1.91 9.37
CA GLU A 2 12.47 2.01 9.03
C GLU A 2 11.68 2.24 10.33
N THR A 3 10.64 3.07 10.25
CA THR A 3 9.69 3.36 11.35
C THR A 3 8.28 3.36 10.76
N LYS A 4 7.24 3.19 11.60
CA LYS A 4 5.84 3.28 11.18
C LYS A 4 5.57 4.55 10.37
N GLU A 5 5.92 5.72 10.91
CA GLU A 5 5.73 7.02 10.25
C GLU A 5 6.44 7.10 8.89
N LYS A 6 7.70 6.65 8.82
CA LYS A 6 8.48 6.65 7.58
C LYS A 6 7.84 5.75 6.53
N SER A 7 7.35 4.58 6.92
CA SER A 7 6.61 3.67 6.04
C SER A 7 5.29 4.27 5.53
N LEU A 8 4.57 5.03 6.35
CA LEU A 8 3.34 5.71 5.91
C LEU A 8 3.63 6.82 4.90
N GLN A 9 4.68 7.61 5.14
CA GLN A 9 5.15 8.63 4.19
C GLN A 9 5.58 8.00 2.86
N GLU A 10 6.31 6.88 2.90
CA GLU A 10 6.70 6.14 1.70
C GLU A 10 5.48 5.59 0.95
N LEU A 11 4.47 5.05 1.64
CA LEU A 11 3.23 4.61 1.00
C LEU A 11 2.47 5.78 0.34
N GLN A 12 2.44 6.97 0.95
CA GLN A 12 1.85 8.17 0.34
C GLN A 12 2.64 8.61 -0.92
N GLN A 13 3.97 8.55 -0.87
CA GLN A 13 4.81 8.85 -2.03
C GLN A 13 4.58 7.85 -3.17
N ILE A 14 4.48 6.56 -2.86
CA ILE A 14 4.14 5.52 -3.84
C ILE A 14 2.76 5.78 -4.45
N LEU A 15 1.75 6.08 -3.63
CA LEU A 15 0.41 6.39 -4.13
C LEU A 15 0.42 7.58 -5.08
N THR A 16 1.12 8.65 -4.72
CA THR A 16 1.29 9.84 -5.57
C THR A 16 1.99 9.48 -6.89
N GLY A 17 3.06 8.66 -6.84
CA GLY A 17 3.76 8.18 -8.02
C GLY A 17 2.85 7.37 -8.95
N LEU A 18 2.04 6.47 -8.39
CA LEU A 18 1.05 5.70 -9.13
C LEU A 18 -0.02 6.60 -9.76
N GLU A 19 -0.48 7.65 -9.07
CA GLU A 19 -1.46 8.62 -9.58
C GLU A 19 -0.94 9.39 -10.80
N MET A 20 0.38 9.59 -10.87
CA MET A 20 1.05 10.26 -11.98
C MET A 20 1.34 9.33 -13.18
N LEU A 21 1.20 8.01 -13.03
CA LEU A 21 1.36 7.07 -14.14
C LEU A 21 0.21 7.23 -15.15
N HIS A 22 0.57 7.53 -16.40
CA HIS A 22 -0.37 7.61 -17.50
C HIS A 22 -0.25 6.36 -18.37
N GLN A 23 -1.37 5.69 -18.66
CA GLN A 23 -1.40 4.41 -19.40
C GLN A 23 -0.76 4.45 -20.79
N ASN A 24 -0.62 5.64 -21.39
CA ASN A 24 -0.02 5.83 -22.72
C ASN A 24 1.51 6.02 -22.69
N GLN A 25 2.15 5.88 -21.53
CA GLN A 25 3.60 5.97 -21.42
C GLN A 25 4.22 4.60 -21.71
N ASP A 26 5.27 4.59 -22.54
CA ASP A 26 6.15 3.44 -22.61
C ASP A 26 6.70 3.17 -21.20
N GLN A 27 6.77 1.89 -20.79
CA GLN A 27 7.29 1.42 -19.50
C GLN A 27 6.36 1.55 -18.27
N VAL A 28 5.07 1.86 -18.44
CA VAL A 28 4.10 1.90 -17.31
C VAL A 28 4.12 0.61 -16.50
N SER A 29 4.18 -0.55 -17.16
CA SER A 29 4.23 -1.86 -16.50
C SER A 29 5.45 -2.00 -15.57
N SER A 30 6.63 -1.54 -16.02
CA SER A 30 7.87 -1.58 -15.24
C SER A 30 7.78 -0.67 -14.00
N TYR A 31 7.36 0.58 -14.16
CA TYR A 31 7.22 1.50 -13.03
C TYR A 31 6.14 1.04 -12.05
N LEU A 32 5.03 0.53 -12.56
CA LEU A 32 3.96 -0.02 -11.72
C LEU A 32 4.45 -1.23 -10.91
N LEU A 33 5.19 -2.16 -11.52
CA LEU A 33 5.78 -3.28 -10.80
C LEU A 33 6.77 -2.82 -9.73
N GLU A 34 7.59 -1.82 -10.04
CA GLU A 34 8.53 -1.24 -9.07
C GLU A 34 7.79 -0.67 -7.85
N TYR A 35 6.80 0.19 -8.07
CA TYR A 35 5.97 0.76 -7.00
C TYR A 35 5.23 -0.32 -6.20
N LEU A 36 4.70 -1.34 -6.88
CA LEU A 36 4.04 -2.46 -6.23
C LEU A 36 5.01 -3.25 -5.34
N HIS A 37 6.23 -3.50 -5.80
CA HIS A 37 7.24 -4.21 -5.04
C HIS A 37 7.69 -3.42 -3.81
N GLN A 38 7.86 -2.10 -3.94
CA GLN A 38 8.15 -1.21 -2.82
C GLN A 38 7.00 -1.24 -1.80
N ALA A 39 5.74 -1.16 -2.24
CA ALA A 39 4.58 -1.24 -1.35
C ALA A 39 4.53 -2.59 -0.62
N LEU A 40 4.72 -3.72 -1.33
CA LEU A 40 4.79 -5.05 -0.71
C LEU A 40 5.89 -5.15 0.35
N TYR A 41 7.06 -4.57 0.08
CA TYR A 41 8.16 -4.53 1.04
C TYR A 41 7.74 -3.78 2.32
N ILE A 42 7.17 -2.59 2.17
CA ILE A 42 6.69 -1.78 3.30
C ILE A 42 5.62 -2.51 4.11
N PHE A 43 4.61 -3.10 3.45
CA PHE A 43 3.56 -3.84 4.14
C PHE A 43 4.11 -5.04 4.91
N ARG A 44 5.08 -5.77 4.36
CA ARG A 44 5.74 -6.89 5.05
C ARG A 44 6.59 -6.40 6.23
N TYR A 45 7.25 -5.25 6.10
CA TYR A 45 7.95 -4.62 7.20
C TYR A 45 6.99 -4.23 8.33
N LEU A 46 5.89 -3.56 8.01
CA LEU A 46 4.86 -3.14 8.97
C LEU A 46 4.21 -4.34 9.66
N PHE A 47 3.93 -5.41 8.91
CA PHE A 47 3.41 -6.66 9.47
C PHE A 47 4.34 -7.29 10.51
N ARG A 48 5.66 -7.20 10.32
CA ARG A 48 6.65 -7.84 11.19
C ARG A 48 7.07 -6.97 12.37
N ASN A 49 7.11 -5.65 12.18
CA ASN A 49 7.80 -4.73 13.10
C ASN A 49 6.95 -3.55 13.59
N GLY A 50 5.83 -3.24 12.93
CA GLY A 50 5.08 -2.01 13.16
C GLY A 50 3.81 -2.17 13.98
N TYR A 51 3.20 -3.36 13.98
CA TYR A 51 1.87 -3.61 14.54
C TYR A 51 1.94 -4.83 15.47
N THR A 52 2.17 -4.61 16.76
CA THR A 52 1.95 -5.62 17.82
C THR A 52 0.44 -5.76 18.09
N ASP A 53 0.04 -6.86 18.73
CA ASP A 53 -1.30 -7.51 18.88
C ASP A 53 -2.60 -6.67 18.96
N GLU A 54 -2.56 -5.34 18.99
CA GLU A 54 -3.71 -4.43 19.13
C GLU A 54 -4.06 -3.65 17.85
N GLN A 55 -3.17 -3.64 16.85
CA GLN A 55 -3.28 -2.82 15.65
C GLN A 55 -3.56 -3.74 14.42
N PRO A 56 -4.25 -3.35 13.33
CA PRO A 56 -4.95 -4.32 12.47
C PRO A 56 -4.03 -5.10 11.54
N SER A 57 -3.35 -6.11 12.08
CA SER A 57 -2.53 -7.10 11.37
C SER A 57 -3.32 -7.77 10.23
N HIS A 58 -4.63 -7.92 10.41
CA HIS A 58 -5.56 -8.40 9.39
C HIS A 58 -5.70 -7.45 8.20
N VAL A 59 -5.73 -6.12 8.42
CA VAL A 59 -5.74 -5.11 7.35
C VAL A 59 -4.43 -5.18 6.56
N ILE A 60 -3.29 -5.25 7.25
CA ILE A 60 -1.98 -5.35 6.58
C ILE A 60 -1.89 -6.65 5.75
N ASN A 61 -2.30 -7.78 6.33
CA ASN A 61 -2.29 -9.06 5.62
C ASN A 61 -3.24 -9.05 4.41
N TYR A 62 -4.41 -8.43 4.54
CA TYR A 62 -5.33 -8.21 3.42
C TYR A 62 -4.68 -7.38 2.31
N CYS A 63 -4.01 -6.28 2.65
CA CYS A 63 -3.29 -5.45 1.69
C CYS A 63 -2.19 -6.23 0.97
N ILE A 64 -1.40 -7.03 1.68
CA ILE A 64 -0.37 -7.90 1.07
C ILE A 64 -1.01 -8.85 0.06
N MET A 65 -2.07 -9.58 0.44
CA MET A 65 -2.77 -10.49 -0.46
C MET A 65 -3.30 -9.80 -1.72
N LYS A 66 -3.87 -8.60 -1.58
CA LYS A 66 -4.42 -7.84 -2.71
C LYS A 66 -3.34 -7.28 -3.63
N LEU A 67 -2.19 -6.88 -3.09
CA LEU A 67 -1.05 -6.48 -3.92
C LEU A 67 -0.43 -7.66 -4.67
N GLU A 68 -0.34 -8.85 -4.06
CA GLU A 68 0.09 -10.07 -4.78
C GLU A 68 -0.88 -10.43 -5.92
N PHE A 69 -2.18 -10.17 -5.73
CA PHE A 69 -3.17 -10.31 -6.80
C PHE A 69 -2.96 -9.27 -7.91
N ALA A 70 -2.79 -7.99 -7.56
CA ALA A 70 -2.52 -6.92 -8.51
C ALA A 70 -1.25 -7.22 -9.33
N LYS A 71 -0.22 -7.77 -8.69
CA LYS A 71 1.02 -8.20 -9.33
C LYS A 71 0.75 -9.20 -10.46
N LYS A 72 -0.06 -10.22 -10.19
CA LYS A 72 -0.44 -11.22 -11.21
C LYS A 72 -1.22 -10.61 -12.38
N GLN A 73 -2.05 -9.59 -12.13
CA GLN A 73 -2.73 -8.88 -13.22
C GLN A 73 -1.72 -8.20 -14.13
N ILE A 74 -0.75 -7.49 -13.54
CA ILE A 74 0.29 -6.78 -14.29
C ILE A 74 1.19 -7.76 -15.07
N GLU A 75 1.56 -8.88 -14.46
CA GLU A 75 2.34 -9.96 -15.10
C GLU A 75 1.59 -10.63 -16.26
N ASN A 76 0.26 -10.56 -16.28
CA ASN A 76 -0.60 -11.06 -17.36
C ASN A 76 -1.03 -9.96 -18.35
N ASP A 77 -0.31 -8.83 -18.39
CA ASP A 77 -0.57 -7.66 -19.23
C ASP A 77 -1.89 -6.91 -18.95
N ASP A 78 -2.56 -7.18 -17.83
CA ASP A 78 -3.71 -6.39 -17.34
C ASP A 78 -3.21 -5.22 -16.48
N ILE A 79 -2.57 -4.26 -17.16
CA ILE A 79 -1.91 -3.10 -16.54
C ILE A 79 -2.92 -2.14 -15.90
N GLU A 80 -4.08 -1.95 -16.54
CA GLU A 80 -5.11 -1.04 -16.04
C GLU A 80 -5.67 -1.53 -14.70
N GLU A 81 -6.08 -2.80 -14.64
CA GLU A 81 -6.66 -3.35 -13.41
C GLU A 81 -5.57 -3.48 -12.33
N GLY A 82 -4.34 -3.83 -12.72
CA GLY A 82 -3.17 -3.81 -11.84
C GLY A 82 -2.91 -2.45 -11.19
N LEU A 83 -2.92 -1.37 -11.97
CA LEU A 83 -2.73 0.00 -11.49
C LEU A 83 -3.85 0.41 -10.54
N LYS A 84 -5.09 0.14 -10.94
CA LYS A 84 -6.29 0.48 -10.17
C LYS A 84 -6.33 -0.26 -8.83
N PHE A 85 -6.02 -1.55 -8.81
CA PHE A 85 -5.95 -2.31 -7.56
C PHE A 85 -4.84 -1.81 -6.65
N THR A 86 -3.64 -1.57 -7.19
CA THR A 86 -2.49 -1.12 -6.39
C THR A 86 -2.81 0.21 -5.69
N LYS A 87 -3.38 1.18 -6.41
CA LYS A 87 -3.85 2.46 -5.83
C LYS A 87 -4.90 2.24 -4.74
N SER A 88 -5.90 1.41 -5.03
CA SER A 88 -7.02 1.17 -4.11
C SER A 88 -6.56 0.55 -2.79
N VAL A 89 -5.62 -0.40 -2.85
CA VAL A 89 -5.09 -1.08 -1.65
C VAL A 89 -4.30 -0.12 -0.77
N ILE A 90 -3.40 0.67 -1.37
CA ILE A 90 -2.60 1.65 -0.61
C ILE A 90 -3.51 2.73 0.00
N SER A 91 -4.46 3.26 -0.77
CA SER A 91 -5.43 4.25 -0.29
C SER A 91 -6.31 3.69 0.83
N TYR A 92 -6.78 2.45 0.70
CA TYR A 92 -7.55 1.77 1.73
C TYR A 92 -6.77 1.69 3.04
N PHE A 93 -5.53 1.17 3.00
CA PHE A 93 -4.71 1.07 4.19
C PHE A 93 -4.53 2.42 4.87
N LEU A 94 -4.10 3.45 4.13
CA LEU A 94 -3.84 4.79 4.68
C LEU A 94 -5.09 5.38 5.36
N LYS A 95 -6.29 5.11 4.84
CA LYS A 95 -7.55 5.53 5.48
C LYS A 95 -7.85 4.76 6.75
N GLU A 96 -7.68 3.44 6.74
CA GLU A 96 -7.95 2.60 7.91
C GLU A 96 -7.07 2.97 9.10
N ILE A 97 -5.77 3.20 8.88
CA ILE A 97 -4.90 3.65 9.97
C ILE A 97 -5.31 5.03 10.50
N SER A 98 -5.61 6.01 9.63
CA SER A 98 -6.03 7.33 10.11
C SER A 98 -7.29 7.27 10.99
N ILE A 99 -8.24 6.40 10.66
CA ILE A 99 -9.45 6.20 11.48
C ILE A 99 -9.09 5.60 12.84
N VAL A 100 -8.17 4.63 12.90
CA VAL A 100 -7.73 4.02 14.17
C VAL A 100 -7.05 5.05 15.05
N GLU A 101 -6.17 5.89 14.50
CA GLU A 101 -5.48 6.95 15.24
C GLU A 101 -6.46 8.00 15.80
N GLU A 102 -7.47 8.40 15.03
CA GLU A 102 -8.54 9.31 15.50
C GLU A 102 -9.40 8.70 16.62
N SER A 103 -9.64 7.38 16.57
CA SER A 103 -10.43 6.69 17.62
C SER A 103 -9.68 6.56 18.95
N GLU A 104 -8.35 6.39 18.92
CA GLU A 104 -7.52 6.31 20.13
C GLU A 104 -7.40 7.67 20.85
N GLU A 105 -7.40 8.79 20.11
CA GLU A 105 -7.40 10.13 20.72
C GLU A 105 -8.71 10.46 21.45
N LEU A 106 -9.84 9.92 21.00
CA LEU A 106 -11.16 10.16 21.60
C LEU A 106 -11.40 9.36 22.88
N ASP A 107 -10.78 8.19 23.04
CA ASP A 107 -10.90 7.35 24.24
C ASP A 107 -10.02 7.84 25.42
N LEU A 108 -9.18 8.85 25.19
CA LEU A 108 -8.27 9.44 26.18
C LEU A 108 -8.73 10.79 26.76
N VAL A 109 -9.92 11.28 26.39
CA VAL A 109 -10.48 12.58 26.83
C VAL A 109 -11.69 12.42 27.76
#